data_AF-A0A2K5PY98-F1
#
_entry.id   AF-A0A2K5PY98-F1
#
_cell.length_a   1.000
_cell.length_b   1.000
_cell.length_c   1.000
_cell.angle_alpha   90.00
_cell.angle_beta   90.00
_cell.angle_gamma   90.00
#
_symmetry.space_group_name_H-M   'P 1'
#
loop_
_entity.id
_entity.type
_entity.pdbx_description
1 polymer ?
#
loop_
_entity_poly.entity_id
_entity_poly.type
_entity_poly.pdbx_seq_one_letter_code
_entity_poly.pdbx_strand_id
1 'polypeptide(L)'
;MEGHLESICTTVVELLDKYLIANATNPENKLFYLKMKGDYFRCLAEVACGDDRKQTIDNSQGAYQEAFHRSNKEMQPTHPNHLGLALNFPSLPACWLKWLLIRP
;
A
#
# COMPACT_ATOMS: atom_id res chain seq x y z
N MET A 1 19.32 8.98 11.37
CA MET A 1 18.22 9.59 10.58
C MET A 1 17.27 8.51 10.05
N GLU A 2 17.79 7.35 9.64
CA GLU A 2 16.99 6.21 9.14
C GLU A 2 16.02 5.61 10.18
N GLY A 3 16.45 5.38 11.43
CA GLY A 3 15.58 4.76 12.46
C GLY A 3 14.33 5.56 12.85
N HIS A 4 14.31 6.88 12.62
CA HIS A 4 13.12 7.70 12.88
C HIS A 4 12.06 7.52 11.80
N LEU A 5 12.48 7.34 10.53
CA LEU A 5 11.56 7.06 9.43
C LEU A 5 10.96 5.66 9.56
N GLU A 6 11.77 4.68 9.94
CA GLU A 6 11.32 3.31 10.21
C GLU A 6 10.23 3.26 11.28
N SER A 7 10.46 3.97 12.40
CA SER A 7 9.49 4.06 13.49
C SER A 7 8.17 4.72 13.07
N ILE A 8 8.22 5.81 12.30
CA ILE A 8 7.02 6.48 11.79
C ILE A 8 6.24 5.55 10.85
N CYS A 9 6.91 4.96 9.86
CA CYS A 9 6.24 4.10 8.90
C CYS A 9 5.64 2.86 9.58
N THR A 10 6.35 2.26 10.54
CA THR A 10 5.83 1.14 11.33
C THR A 10 4.61 1.55 12.14
N THR A 11 4.65 2.70 12.81
CA THR A 11 3.50 3.24 13.57
C THR A 11 2.28 3.45 12.68
N VAL A 12 2.47 3.99 11.47
CA VAL A 12 1.37 4.20 10.52
C VAL A 12 0.80 2.88 10.01
N VAL A 13 1.66 1.89 9.71
CA VAL A 13 1.23 0.55 9.32
C VAL A 13 0.39 -0.09 10.42
N GLU A 14 0.84 -0.01 11.68
CA GLU A 14 0.07 -0.54 12.82
C GLU A 14 -1.28 0.17 13.00
N LEU A 15 -1.32 1.49 12.80
CA LEU A 15 -2.56 2.27 12.88
C LEU A 15 -3.53 1.88 11.77
N LEU A 16 -3.02 1.65 10.56
CA LEU A 16 -3.79 1.17 9.43
C LEU A 16 -4.41 -0.19 9.74
N ASP A 17 -3.65 -1.17 10.24
CA ASP A 17 -4.17 -2.49 10.58
C ASP A 17 -5.16 -2.46 11.74
N LYS A 18 -4.79 -1.85 12.87
CA LYS A 18 -5.57 -1.92 14.11
C LYS A 18 -6.85 -1.10 14.05
N TYR A 19 -6.85 0.02 13.33
CA TYR A 19 -7.98 0.95 13.34
C TYR A 19 -8.62 1.11 11.97
N LEU A 20 -7.88 1.51 10.94
CA LEU A 20 -8.51 1.93 9.69
C LEU A 20 -9.04 0.75 8.86
N ILE A 21 -8.22 -0.27 8.63
CA ILE A 21 -8.58 -1.48 7.87
C ILE A 21 -9.59 -2.32 8.65
N ALA A 22 -9.41 -2.43 9.98
CA ALA A 22 -10.28 -3.19 10.86
C ALA A 22 -11.70 -2.59 10.92
N ASN A 23 -11.82 -1.26 11.02
CA ASN A 23 -13.12 -0.59 11.15
C ASN A 23 -13.71 -0.10 9.81
N ALA A 24 -13.00 -0.26 8.70
CA ALA A 24 -13.54 0.10 7.38
C ALA A 24 -14.71 -0.81 6.99
N THR A 25 -15.92 -0.24 7.01
CA THR A 25 -17.15 -0.87 6.54
C THR A 25 -17.37 -0.68 5.04
N ASN A 26 -16.91 0.45 4.48
CA ASN A 26 -16.95 0.70 3.05
C ASN A 26 -15.79 -0.06 2.36
N PRO A 27 -16.08 -0.96 1.39
CA PRO A 27 -15.05 -1.70 0.67
C PRO A 27 -14.05 -0.79 -0.06
N GLU A 28 -14.49 0.37 -0.55
CA GLU A 28 -13.60 1.35 -1.20
C GLU A 28 -12.58 1.92 -0.22
N ASN A 29 -13.02 2.28 0.98
CA ASN A 29 -12.13 2.79 2.02
C ASN A 29 -11.14 1.71 2.46
N LYS A 30 -11.60 0.46 2.58
CA LYS A 30 -10.74 -0.67 2.93
C LYS A 30 -9.65 -0.90 1.88
N LEU A 31 -10.01 -0.81 0.60
CA LEU A 31 -9.08 -0.90 -0.52
C LEU A 31 -8.06 0.25 -0.51
N PHE A 32 -8.53 1.47 -0.23
CA PHE A 32 -7.66 2.64 -0.09
C PHE A 32 -6.64 2.45 1.04
N TYR A 33 -7.08 1.97 2.21
CA TYR A 33 -6.18 1.74 3.35
C TYR A 33 -5.20 0.58 3.11
N LEU A 34 -5.61 -0.49 2.45
CA LEU A 34 -4.71 -1.58 2.06
C LEU A 34 -3.65 -1.09 1.06
N LYS A 35 -4.03 -0.24 0.10
CA LYS A 35 -3.08 0.41 -0.81
C LYS A 35 -2.09 1.29 -0.05
N MET A 36 -2.57 2.12 0.88
CA MET A 36 -1.70 2.94 1.73
C MET A 36 -0.72 2.09 2.55
N LYS A 37 -1.18 0.96 3.11
CA LYS A 37 -0.32 0.01 3.83
C LYS A 37 0.82 -0.50 2.94
N GLY A 38 0.51 -0.89 1.71
CA GLY A 38 1.52 -1.27 0.70
C GLY A 38 2.53 -0.16 0.41
N ASP A 39 2.06 1.09 0.29
CA ASP A 39 2.90 2.28 0.05
C ASP A 39 3.86 2.57 1.24
N TYR A 40 3.42 2.38 2.49
CA TYR A 40 4.29 2.56 3.67
C TYR A 40 5.33 1.44 3.81
N PHE A 41 4.97 0.19 3.54
CA PHE A 41 5.97 -0.88 3.47
C PHE A 41 6.98 -0.63 2.35
N ARG A 42 6.54 -0.11 1.20
CA ARG A 42 7.48 0.26 0.14
C ARG A 42 8.47 1.33 0.61
N CYS A 43 8.00 2.35 1.33
CA CYS A 43 8.88 3.38 1.90
C CYS A 43 9.87 2.79 2.92
N LEU A 44 9.42 1.86 3.76
CA LEU A 44 10.29 1.09 4.66
C LEU A 44 11.36 0.30 3.91
N ALA A 45 11.01 -0.31 2.77
CA ALA A 45 11.94 -1.10 1.97
C ALA A 45 13.01 -0.24 1.27
N GLU A 46 12.80 1.08 1.12
CA GLU A 46 13.79 2.02 0.59
C GLU A 46 14.90 2.32 1.62
N VAL A 47 14.62 2.17 2.91
CA VAL A 47 15.57 2.42 4.00
C VAL A 47 16.06 1.15 4.69
N ALA A 48 15.36 0.02 4.55
CA ALA A 48 15.75 -1.25 5.12
C ALA A 48 16.95 -1.88 4.37
N CYS A 49 17.80 -2.60 5.11
CA CYS A 49 18.95 -3.34 4.57
C CYS A 49 18.82 -4.84 4.84
N GLY A 50 19.51 -5.67 4.05
CA GLY A 50 19.58 -7.12 4.29
C GLY A 50 18.22 -7.84 4.21
N ASP A 51 17.98 -8.77 5.14
CA ASP A 51 16.76 -9.57 5.20
C ASP A 51 15.49 -8.77 5.52
N ASP A 52 15.61 -7.69 6.32
CA ASP A 52 14.48 -6.81 6.65
C ASP A 52 13.89 -6.15 5.40
N ARG A 53 14.73 -5.82 4.42
CA ARG A 53 14.29 -5.29 3.14
C ARG A 53 13.43 -6.31 2.38
N LYS A 54 13.85 -7.57 2.36
CA LYS A 54 13.12 -8.63 1.65
C LYS A 54 11.76 -8.87 2.29
N GLN A 55 11.70 -8.95 3.61
CA GLN A 55 10.46 -9.11 4.35
C GLN A 55 9.52 -7.92 4.13
N THR A 56 10.05 -6.70 4.11
CA THR A 56 9.26 -5.49 3.89
C THR A 56 8.69 -5.43 2.46
N ILE A 57 9.46 -5.87 1.46
CA ILE A 57 8.98 -5.99 0.07
C ILE A 57 7.83 -7.02 -0.02
N ASP A 58 8.00 -8.18 0.62
CA ASP A 58 6.97 -9.23 0.64
C ASP A 58 5.67 -8.74 1.30
N ASN A 59 5.80 -8.03 2.42
CA ASN A 59 4.67 -7.39 3.12
C ASN A 59 3.97 -6.33 2.24
N SER A 60 4.74 -5.51 1.51
CA SER A 60 4.19 -4.54 0.56
C SER A 60 3.39 -5.25 -0.54
N GLN A 61 3.99 -6.28 -1.14
CA GLN A 61 3.36 -7.06 -2.20
C GLN A 61 2.09 -7.76 -1.71
N GLY A 62 2.11 -8.36 -0.52
CA GLY A 62 0.94 -8.99 0.10
C GLY A 62 -0.21 -8.01 0.31
N ALA A 63 0.09 -6.78 0.76
CA ALA A 63 -0.93 -5.74 0.94
C ALA A 63 -1.59 -5.33 -0.38
N TYR A 64 -0.80 -5.15 -1.44
CA TYR A 64 -1.34 -4.86 -2.78
C TYR A 64 -2.11 -6.05 -3.37
N GLN A 65 -1.65 -7.27 -3.16
CA GLN A 65 -2.33 -8.47 -3.64
C GLN A 65 -3.70 -8.65 -2.97
N GLU A 66 -3.78 -8.45 -1.65
CA GLU A 66 -5.05 -8.47 -0.92
C GLU A 66 -5.98 -7.35 -1.39
N ALA A 67 -5.45 -6.15 -1.63
CA ALA A 67 -6.23 -5.06 -2.22
C ALA A 67 -6.78 -5.45 -3.61
N PHE A 68 -5.95 -6.01 -4.48
CA PHE A 68 -6.39 -6.43 -5.81
C PHE A 68 -7.45 -7.54 -5.74
N HIS A 69 -7.27 -8.54 -4.87
CA HIS A 69 -8.22 -9.64 -4.71
C HIS A 69 -9.58 -9.16 -4.20
N ARG A 70 -9.58 -8.22 -3.26
CA ARG A 70 -10.82 -7.59 -2.77
C ARG A 70 -11.47 -6.73 -3.84
N SER A 71 -10.68 -5.98 -4.61
CA SER A 71 -11.20 -5.17 -5.70
C SER A 71 -11.89 -6.01 -6.78
N ASN A 72 -11.41 -7.23 -7.05
CA ASN A 72 -12.09 -8.16 -7.96
C ASN A 72 -13.44 -8.67 -7.43
N LYS A 73 -13.62 -8.73 -6.11
CA LYS A 73 -14.85 -9.22 -5.48
C LYS A 73 -15.88 -8.11 -5.26
N GLU A 74 -15.42 -6.92 -4.90
CA GLU A 74 -16.26 -5.85 -4.35
C GLU A 74 -16.46 -4.68 -5.33
N MET A 75 -15.76 -4.66 -6.46
CA MET A 75 -15.86 -3.59 -7.46
C MET A 75 -16.06 -4.14 -8.86
N GLN A 76 -16.73 -3.35 -9.70
CA GLN A 76 -16.80 -3.62 -11.13
C GLN A 76 -15.42 -3.39 -11.78
N PRO A 77 -15.06 -4.15 -12.83
CA PRO A 77 -13.77 -4.01 -13.52
C PRO A 77 -13.52 -2.61 -14.12
N THR A 78 -14.58 -1.85 -14.36
CA THR A 78 -14.55 -0.47 -14.87
C THR A 78 -14.38 0.58 -13.78
N HIS A 79 -14.35 0.18 -12.50
CA HIS A 79 -14.27 1.09 -11.38
C HIS A 79 -12.87 1.73 -11.29
N PRO A 80 -12.73 3.06 -11.11
CA PRO A 80 -11.44 3.75 -11.10
C PRO A 80 -10.44 3.19 -10.08
N ASN A 81 -10.90 2.75 -8.91
CA ASN A 81 -10.06 2.14 -7.89
C ASN A 81 -9.55 0.75 -8.30
N HIS A 82 -10.38 -0.03 -9.02
CA HIS A 82 -9.99 -1.32 -9.57
C HIS A 82 -8.95 -1.16 -10.67
N LEU A 83 -9.19 -0.22 -11.60
CA LEU A 83 -8.24 0.14 -12.65
C LEU A 83 -6.93 0.68 -12.06
N GLY A 84 -7.00 1.53 -11.03
CA GLY A 84 -5.82 2.06 -10.35
C GLY A 84 -4.96 0.96 -9.72
N LEU A 85 -5.58 -0.04 -9.11
CA LEU A 85 -4.92 -1.24 -8.58
C LEU A 85 -4.35 -2.12 -9.69
N ALA A 86 -5.11 -2.39 -10.76
CA ALA A 86 -4.67 -3.17 -11.91
C ALA A 86 -3.50 -2.50 -12.66
N LEU A 87 -3.44 -1.18 -12.70
CA LEU A 87 -2.38 -0.41 -13.33
C LEU A 87 -1.10 -0.35 -12.49
N ASN A 88 -1.19 -0.39 -11.17
CA ASN A 88 0.00 -0.42 -10.31
C ASN A 88 0.37 -1.81 -9.77
N PHE A 89 -0.42 -2.84 -10.11
CA PHE A 89 -0.04 -4.25 -9.96
C PHE A 89 1.22 -4.68 -10.75
N PRO A 90 1.50 -4.18 -11.97
CA PRO A 90 2.68 -4.58 -12.74
C PRO A 90 3.85 -3.58 -12.73
N SER A 91 3.74 -2.42 -12.06
CA SER A 91 4.72 -1.34 -12.18
C SER A 91 5.19 -0.73 -10.84
N LEU A 92 5.96 -1.53 -10.10
CA LEU A 92 7.10 -1.03 -9.32
C LEU A 92 8.25 -0.79 -10.33
N PRO A 93 8.92 0.38 -10.41
CA PRO A 93 9.44 1.16 -9.28
C PRO A 93 9.27 2.70 -9.42
N ALA A 94 9.46 3.45 -8.34
CA ALA A 94 9.72 4.91 -8.30
C ALA A 94 8.68 5.93 -8.82
N CYS A 95 7.73 5.58 -9.70
CA CYS A 95 6.88 6.57 -10.37
C CYS A 95 5.60 6.96 -9.61
N TRP A 96 5.20 6.22 -8.57
CA TRP A 96 3.96 6.51 -7.84
C TRP A 96 3.99 7.79 -7.00
N LEU A 97 5.13 8.11 -6.38
CA LEU A 97 5.29 9.40 -5.69
C LEU A 97 5.25 10.56 -6.68
N LYS A 98 5.82 10.39 -7.88
CA LYS A 98 5.75 11.37 -8.98
C LYS A 98 4.33 11.51 -9.55
N TRP A 99 3.54 10.46 -9.55
CA TRP A 99 2.15 10.50 -10.03
C TRP A 99 1.19 11.12 -9.00
N LEU A 100 1.47 10.97 -7.70
CA LEU A 100 0.71 11.62 -6.62
C LEU A 100 1.06 13.11 -6.46
N LEU A 101 2.31 13.50 -6.72
CA LEU A 101 2.81 14.88 -6.59
C LEU A 101 2.70 15.71 -7.90
N ILE A 102 2.29 15.10 -9.02
CA ILE A 102 2.16 15.77 -10.33
C ILE A 102 0.77 15.49 -10.93
N ARG A 103 -0.29 15.68 -10.15
CA ARG A 103 -1.59 16.05 -10.74
C ARG A 103 -1.86 17.53 -10.42
N PRO A 104 -2.34 18.32 -11.40
CA PRO A 104 -2.73 19.72 -11.20
C PRO A 104 -3.93 19.84 -10.25
#